data_AF-A0A095Y4Y3-F1
#
_entry.id   AF-A0A095Y4Y3-F1
#
_cell.length_a   1.000
_cell.length_b   1.000
_cell.length_c   1.000
_cell.angle_alpha   90.00
_cell.angle_beta   90.00
_cell.angle_gamma   90.00
#
_symmetry.space_group_name_H-M   'P 1'
#
loop_
_entity.id
_entity.type
_entity.pdbx_description
1 polymer ?
#
loop_
_entity_poly.entity_id
_entity_poly.type
_entity_poly.pdbx_seq_one_letter_code
_entity_poly.pdbx_strand_id
1 'polypeptide(L)'
;MSLTIKRAKDNRVVKCILHRIADIPGGVTVSVANLGGSSLFEGTPIGKGKNGAFEVCKTARVITKADAAAKTYEVAKGHHFKVGDRFATADCDGQTITAIDKSNPAKDIITVDTTLGAIVKVGTCAFESSGENKTLKVVPCAIAGSNEDVEQGSNLFVSAWVHAVVRESNAPIVNATIKASIACVSYV
;
A
#
# COMPACT_ATOMS: atom_id res chain seq x y z
N MET A 1 5.60 -22.22 23.54
CA MET A 1 5.78 -20.87 22.98
C MET A 1 4.64 -20.01 23.48
N SER A 2 4.90 -18.99 24.30
CA SER A 2 3.88 -18.05 24.77
C SER A 2 3.61 -17.00 23.68
N LEU A 3 2.35 -16.79 23.31
CA LEU A 3 1.95 -15.67 22.46
C LEU A 3 2.22 -14.35 23.21
N THR A 4 3.09 -13.50 22.69
CA THR A 4 3.32 -12.15 23.21
C THR A 4 2.50 -11.17 22.38
N ILE A 5 1.51 -10.52 22.98
CA ILE A 5 0.70 -9.47 22.33
C ILE A 5 1.13 -8.11 22.89
N LYS A 6 1.76 -7.27 22.06
CA LYS A 6 2.06 -5.87 22.39
C LYS A 6 0.88 -4.99 21.97
N ARG A 7 0.32 -4.21 22.89
CA ARG A 7 -0.59 -3.11 22.55
C ARG A 7 0.24 -1.86 22.28
N ALA A 8 0.39 -1.48 21.02
CA ALA A 8 1.02 -0.22 20.63
C ALA A 8 -0.04 0.88 20.47
N LYS A 9 0.27 2.10 20.93
CA LYS A 9 -0.53 3.28 20.64
C LYS A 9 0.19 4.08 19.56
N ASP A 10 -0.52 4.40 18.50
CA ASP A 10 0.01 5.23 17.41
C ASP A 10 0.36 6.63 17.92
N ASN A 11 1.66 6.95 17.89
CA ASN A 11 2.21 8.24 18.32
C ASN A 11 2.49 9.19 17.14
N ARG A 12 2.16 8.79 15.90
CA ARG A 12 2.38 9.60 14.70
C ARG A 12 1.29 10.66 14.61
N VAL A 13 1.71 11.91 14.39
CA VAL A 13 0.82 13.10 14.44
C VAL A 13 -0.07 13.21 13.19
N VAL A 14 0.36 12.64 12.06
CA VAL A 14 -0.35 12.76 10.79
C VAL A 14 -1.36 11.62 10.66
N LYS A 15 -2.63 11.97 10.87
CA LYS A 15 -3.77 11.11 10.55
C LYS A 15 -4.40 11.53 9.23
N CYS A 16 -4.98 10.56 8.53
CA CYS A 16 -5.70 10.76 7.29
C CYS A 16 -7.22 10.56 7.45
N ILE A 17 -7.69 9.74 8.40
CA ILE A 17 -9.13 9.48 8.54
C ILE A 17 -9.79 10.62 9.34
N LEU A 18 -10.67 11.36 8.67
CA LEU A 18 -11.46 12.46 9.22
C LEU A 18 -12.73 11.95 9.91
N HIS A 19 -13.44 11.03 9.26
CA HIS A 19 -14.65 10.42 9.80
C HIS A 19 -14.59 8.91 9.71
N ARG A 20 -14.97 8.28 10.83
CA ARG A 20 -15.02 6.83 11.05
C ARG A 20 -16.49 6.46 11.19
N ILE A 21 -17.05 5.78 10.18
CA ILE A 21 -18.51 5.58 10.08
C ILE A 21 -18.87 4.12 10.33
N ALA A 22 -18.24 3.19 9.62
CA ALA A 22 -18.47 1.76 9.80
C ALA A 22 -17.16 0.99 9.70
N ASP A 23 -16.91 0.14 10.69
CA ASP A 23 -15.76 -0.73 10.80
C ASP A 23 -16.13 -2.20 10.61
N ILE A 24 -15.10 -3.04 10.44
CA ILE A 24 -15.24 -4.49 10.60
C ILE A 24 -15.14 -4.78 12.10
N PRO A 25 -16.23 -5.25 12.75
CA PRO A 25 -16.25 -5.43 14.19
C PRO A 25 -15.14 -6.35 14.67
N GLY A 26 -14.44 -5.92 15.72
CA GLY A 26 -13.31 -6.67 16.28
C GLY A 26 -12.03 -6.57 15.46
N GLY A 27 -11.97 -5.75 14.41
CA GLY A 27 -10.78 -5.54 13.59
C GLY A 27 -10.42 -6.74 12.70
N VAL A 28 -9.26 -6.67 12.07
CA VAL A 28 -8.75 -7.71 11.17
C VAL A 28 -7.30 -8.05 11.47
N THR A 29 -6.90 -9.27 11.13
CA THR A 29 -5.50 -9.67 11.11
C THR A 29 -4.89 -9.34 9.76
N VAL A 30 -3.86 -8.50 9.71
CA VAL A 30 -3.10 -8.21 8.48
C VAL A 30 -1.80 -9.04 8.48
N SER A 31 -1.57 -9.75 7.37
CA SER A 31 -0.38 -10.57 7.17
C SER A 31 0.86 -9.69 6.93
N VAL A 32 1.91 -9.88 7.73
CA VAL A 32 3.19 -9.16 7.57
C VAL A 32 4.15 -9.85 6.61
N ALA A 33 3.92 -11.14 6.30
CA ALA A 33 4.84 -11.98 5.52
C ALA A 33 5.26 -11.34 4.19
N ASN A 34 4.34 -10.62 3.55
CA ASN A 34 4.53 -9.98 2.25
C ASN A 34 4.75 -8.46 2.33
N LEU A 35 4.91 -7.87 3.53
CA LEU A 35 5.11 -6.42 3.70
C LEU A 35 6.58 -6.02 3.71
N GLY A 36 6.99 -5.19 2.75
CA GLY A 36 8.38 -4.70 2.61
C GLY A 36 8.66 -3.40 3.38
N GLY A 37 7.62 -2.69 3.84
CA GLY A 37 7.72 -1.49 4.66
C GLY A 37 7.77 -1.81 6.16
N SER A 38 8.34 -0.90 6.95
CA SER A 38 8.47 -1.02 8.41
C SER A 38 7.28 -0.49 9.20
N SER A 39 6.34 0.18 8.53
CA SER A 39 5.14 0.73 9.16
C SER A 39 3.98 0.66 8.19
N LEU A 40 2.84 0.17 8.67
CA LEU A 40 1.57 0.23 7.97
C LEU A 40 0.92 1.57 8.31
N PHE A 41 0.52 2.33 7.30
CA PHE A 41 -0.06 3.65 7.53
C PHE A 41 -1.60 3.62 7.63
N GLU A 42 -2.14 4.53 8.41
CA GLU A 42 -3.58 4.80 8.44
C GLU A 42 -4.06 5.15 7.03
N GLY A 43 -5.22 4.62 6.64
CA GLY A 43 -5.80 4.79 5.30
C GLY A 43 -5.25 3.82 4.25
N THR A 44 -4.29 2.95 4.60
CA THR A 44 -3.78 1.94 3.67
C THR A 44 -4.90 1.00 3.24
N PRO A 45 -5.16 0.81 1.93
CA PRO A 45 -6.18 -0.11 1.47
C PRO A 45 -5.79 -1.57 1.76
N ILE A 46 -6.72 -2.32 2.33
CA ILE A 46 -6.55 -3.72 2.73
C ILE A 46 -7.68 -4.57 2.14
N GLY A 47 -7.33 -5.79 1.73
CA GLY A 47 -8.24 -6.74 1.11
C GLY A 47 -8.14 -8.11 1.75
N LYS A 48 -9.11 -8.98 1.45
CA LYS A 48 -9.08 -10.38 1.91
C LYS A 48 -7.91 -11.10 1.25
N GLY A 49 -7.03 -11.66 2.07
CA GLY A 49 -5.94 -12.53 1.64
C GLY A 49 -6.31 -14.01 1.81
N LYS A 50 -5.31 -14.81 2.15
CA LYS A 50 -5.46 -16.25 2.41
C LYS A 50 -5.64 -16.55 3.91
N ASN A 51 -6.20 -17.72 4.22
CA ASN A 51 -6.30 -18.25 5.59
C ASN A 51 -6.97 -17.30 6.61
N GLY A 52 -7.94 -16.50 6.15
CA GLY A 52 -8.65 -15.53 7.00
C GLY A 52 -7.87 -14.27 7.36
N ALA A 53 -6.60 -14.14 6.91
CA ALA A 53 -5.84 -12.91 7.06
C ALA A 53 -6.11 -11.95 5.91
N PHE A 54 -6.00 -10.66 6.20
CA PHE A 54 -6.03 -9.58 5.23
C PHE A 54 -4.62 -9.32 4.69
N GLU A 55 -4.56 -8.85 3.46
CA GLU A 55 -3.33 -8.43 2.80
C GLU A 55 -3.44 -6.94 2.42
N VAL A 56 -2.28 -6.28 2.35
CA VAL A 56 -2.20 -4.88 1.93
C VAL A 56 -2.27 -4.79 0.41
N CYS A 57 -3.18 -3.97 -0.11
CA CYS A 57 -3.13 -3.53 -1.49
C CYS A 57 -1.99 -2.52 -1.63
N LYS A 58 -0.81 -3.01 -2.01
CA LYS A 58 0.40 -2.20 -2.04
C LYS A 58 0.29 -1.12 -3.11
N THR A 59 0.53 0.12 -2.69
CA THR A 59 0.64 1.27 -3.59
C THR A 59 1.90 2.07 -3.31
N ALA A 60 2.36 2.81 -4.31
CA ALA A 60 3.44 3.78 -4.18
C ALA A 60 3.15 5.01 -5.04
N ARG A 61 3.50 6.19 -4.53
CA ARG A 61 3.37 7.45 -5.28
C ARG A 61 4.67 7.72 -6.00
N VAL A 62 4.64 7.79 -7.32
CA VAL A 62 5.77 8.22 -8.14
C VAL A 62 6.02 9.71 -7.92
N ILE A 63 7.24 10.11 -7.59
CA ILE A 63 7.58 11.50 -7.24
C ILE A 63 8.39 12.23 -8.31
N THR A 64 8.99 11.50 -9.25
CA THR A 64 9.68 12.06 -10.42
C THR A 64 9.12 11.47 -11.70
N LYS A 65 9.16 12.25 -12.77
CA LYS A 65 8.78 11.76 -14.10
C LYS A 65 9.79 10.68 -14.53
N ALA A 66 9.28 9.53 -14.97
CA ALA A 66 10.08 8.47 -15.58
C ALA A 66 9.75 8.37 -17.07
N ASP A 67 10.75 8.34 -17.93
CA ASP A 67 10.57 8.21 -19.38
C ASP A 67 10.24 6.77 -19.78
N ALA A 68 9.79 6.57 -21.03
CA ALA A 68 9.30 5.28 -21.51
C ALA A 68 10.35 4.14 -21.54
N ALA A 69 11.65 4.47 -21.48
CA ALA A 69 12.74 3.51 -21.38
C ALA A 69 13.26 3.33 -19.95
N ALA A 70 12.70 4.05 -18.97
CA ALA A 70 13.16 4.01 -17.59
C ALA A 70 12.91 2.63 -16.96
N LYS A 71 13.91 2.15 -16.22
CA LYS A 71 13.81 0.97 -15.36
C LYS A 71 13.83 1.32 -13.88
N THR A 72 14.09 2.57 -13.54
CA THR A 72 14.15 3.08 -12.17
C THR A 72 13.04 4.11 -11.96
N TYR A 73 12.38 4.01 -10.81
CA TYR A 73 11.25 4.86 -10.44
C TYR A 73 11.48 5.39 -9.03
N GLU A 74 11.52 6.71 -8.89
CA GLU A 74 11.55 7.32 -7.57
C GLU A 74 10.14 7.40 -7.00
N VAL A 75 9.96 6.86 -5.81
CA VAL A 75 8.66 6.81 -5.13
C VAL A 75 8.74 7.40 -3.73
N ALA A 76 7.61 7.91 -3.25
CA ALA A 76 7.48 8.36 -1.87
C ALA A 76 7.61 7.19 -0.89
N LYS A 77 8.13 7.47 0.30
CA LYS A 77 8.21 6.52 1.41
C LYS A 77 6.83 5.97 1.80
N GLY A 78 6.83 4.78 2.40
CA GLY A 78 5.62 4.17 2.97
C GLY A 78 5.02 3.03 2.17
N HIS A 79 5.60 2.70 1.02
CA HIS A 79 5.13 1.57 0.24
C HIS A 79 5.56 0.24 0.86
N HIS A 80 4.77 -0.80 0.63
CA HIS A 80 5.07 -2.16 1.11
C HIS A 80 5.65 -3.10 0.04
N PHE A 81 6.03 -2.59 -1.14
CA PHE A 81 6.70 -3.39 -2.18
C PHE A 81 7.96 -4.09 -1.67
N LYS A 82 8.18 -5.30 -2.19
CA LYS A 82 9.37 -6.14 -2.03
C LYS A 82 9.96 -6.50 -3.40
N VAL A 83 11.23 -6.90 -3.40
CA VAL A 83 11.85 -7.55 -4.56
C VAL A 83 11.05 -8.80 -4.93
N GLY A 84 10.78 -8.98 -6.21
CA GLY A 84 9.91 -10.04 -6.74
C GLY A 84 8.43 -9.65 -6.90
N ASP A 85 7.97 -8.56 -6.28
CA ASP A 85 6.63 -8.03 -6.56
C ASP A 85 6.59 -7.41 -7.97
N ARG A 86 5.39 -7.24 -8.52
CA ARG A 86 5.20 -6.61 -9.84
C ARG A 86 4.67 -5.18 -9.73
N PHE A 87 5.48 -4.24 -10.19
CA PHE A 87 5.17 -2.81 -10.18
C PHE A 87 4.39 -2.43 -11.45
N ALA A 88 3.12 -2.07 -11.28
CA ALA A 88 2.21 -1.66 -12.36
C ALA A 88 1.69 -0.24 -12.16
N THR A 89 1.14 0.35 -13.22
CA THR A 89 0.36 1.59 -13.15
C THR A 89 -1.00 1.38 -13.81
N ALA A 90 -1.89 2.38 -13.76
CA ALA A 90 -3.18 2.28 -14.46
C ALA A 90 -3.02 2.07 -15.98
N ASP A 91 -1.92 2.60 -16.55
CA ASP A 91 -1.69 2.61 -17.98
C ASP A 91 -0.69 1.53 -18.44
N CYS A 92 0.11 0.98 -17.52
CA CYS A 92 1.22 0.05 -17.83
C CYS A 92 1.06 -1.28 -17.09
N ASP A 93 1.35 -2.38 -17.80
CA ASP A 93 1.37 -3.71 -17.21
C ASP A 93 2.49 -3.87 -16.19
N GLY A 94 2.27 -4.71 -15.18
CA GLY A 94 3.21 -4.91 -14.10
C GLY A 94 4.54 -5.52 -14.53
N GLN A 95 5.65 -4.97 -14.03
CA GLN A 95 7.00 -5.47 -14.24
C GLN A 95 7.65 -5.88 -12.91
N THR A 96 8.41 -6.99 -12.93
CA THR A 96 9.04 -7.54 -11.73
C THR A 96 10.06 -6.57 -11.15
N ILE A 97 9.99 -6.31 -9.85
CA ILE A 97 10.95 -5.50 -9.11
C ILE A 97 12.20 -6.34 -8.84
N THR A 98 13.35 -5.86 -9.28
CA THR A 98 14.66 -6.51 -9.09
C THR A 98 15.44 -5.93 -7.91
N ALA A 99 15.25 -4.65 -7.61
CA ALA A 99 15.89 -3.99 -6.49
C ALA A 99 15.02 -2.86 -5.92
N ILE A 100 15.19 -2.60 -4.63
CA ILE A 100 14.61 -1.45 -3.95
C ILE A 100 15.70 -0.80 -3.10
N ASP A 101 16.06 0.43 -3.41
CA ASP A 101 16.96 1.24 -2.59
C ASP A 101 16.14 2.14 -1.65
N LYS A 102 16.38 1.97 -0.35
CA LYS A 102 15.72 2.73 0.73
C LYS A 102 16.66 3.65 1.49
N SER A 103 17.91 3.80 1.04
CA SER A 103 18.97 4.53 1.73
C SER A 103 18.67 6.03 1.90
N ASN A 104 17.97 6.62 0.93
CA ASN A 104 17.60 8.04 0.99
C ASN A 104 16.45 8.25 1.98
N PRO A 105 16.51 9.21 2.92
CA PRO A 105 15.44 9.44 3.88
C PRO A 105 14.14 9.99 3.26
N ALA A 106 14.22 10.70 2.14
CA ALA A 106 13.07 11.38 1.52
C ALA A 106 12.32 10.52 0.48
N LYS A 107 12.98 9.51 -0.09
CA LYS A 107 12.44 8.71 -1.20
C LYS A 107 12.97 7.28 -1.19
N ASP A 108 12.27 6.41 -1.89
CA ASP A 108 12.74 5.08 -2.26
C ASP A 108 12.93 5.01 -3.79
N ILE A 109 13.86 4.18 -4.25
CA ILE A 109 14.06 3.92 -5.69
C ILE A 109 13.70 2.47 -5.95
N ILE A 110 12.71 2.24 -6.81
CA ILE A 110 12.31 0.92 -7.27
C ILE A 110 12.93 0.68 -8.64
N THR A 111 13.64 -0.44 -8.79
CA THR A 111 14.18 -0.90 -10.07
C THR A 111 13.38 -2.10 -10.56
N VAL A 112 12.91 -2.06 -11.80
CA VAL A 112 12.21 -3.15 -12.46
C VAL A 112 13.09 -3.83 -13.52
N ASP A 113 12.80 -5.09 -13.79
CA ASP A 113 13.56 -5.92 -14.73
C ASP A 113 13.43 -5.41 -16.18
N THR A 114 12.19 -5.14 -16.58
CA THR A 114 11.84 -4.59 -17.89
C THR A 114 11.10 -3.27 -17.71
N THR A 115 11.30 -2.35 -18.65
CA THR A 115 10.65 -1.03 -18.60
C THR A 115 9.13 -1.16 -18.73
N LEU A 116 8.39 -0.20 -18.16
CA LEU A 116 6.93 -0.10 -18.32
C LEU A 116 6.51 0.31 -19.74
N GLY A 117 7.46 0.78 -20.57
CA GLY A 117 7.21 1.08 -21.99
C GLY A 117 6.42 2.37 -22.24
N ALA A 118 6.14 3.15 -21.20
CA ALA A 118 5.43 4.43 -21.31
C ALA A 118 5.95 5.44 -20.28
N ILE A 119 5.68 6.72 -20.54
CA ILE A 119 6.03 7.80 -19.62
C ILE A 119 5.16 7.71 -18.37
N VAL A 120 5.78 7.60 -17.20
CA VAL A 120 5.10 7.66 -15.91
C VAL A 120 5.25 9.06 -15.33
N LYS A 121 4.12 9.73 -15.11
CA LYS A 121 4.07 11.12 -14.62
C LYS A 121 4.27 11.19 -13.11
N VAL A 122 4.74 12.34 -12.63
CA VAL A 122 4.75 12.66 -11.20
C VAL A 122 3.33 12.54 -10.64
N GLY A 123 3.18 11.98 -9.44
CA GLY A 123 1.89 11.77 -8.78
C GLY A 123 1.17 10.49 -9.19
N THR A 124 1.71 9.71 -10.14
CA THR A 124 1.10 8.45 -10.55
C THR A 124 1.06 7.46 -9.37
N CYS A 125 -0.10 6.83 -9.18
CA CYS A 125 -0.27 5.71 -8.26
C CYS A 125 0.22 4.43 -8.94
N ALA A 126 1.36 3.92 -8.50
CA ALA A 126 1.80 2.57 -8.82
C ALA A 126 1.18 1.58 -7.83
N PHE A 127 0.88 0.35 -8.29
CA PHE A 127 0.28 -0.70 -7.47
C PHE A 127 0.89 -2.08 -7.76
N GLU A 128 0.73 -3.00 -6.82
CA GLU A 128 1.12 -4.40 -7.02
C GLU A 128 0.10 -5.14 -7.89
N SER A 129 0.56 -5.63 -9.03
CA SER A 129 -0.27 -6.39 -9.96
C SER A 129 -0.18 -7.90 -9.73
N SER A 130 -1.24 -8.61 -10.11
CA SER A 130 -1.35 -10.07 -10.00
C SER A 130 -0.45 -10.84 -10.98
N GLY A 131 0.00 -10.18 -12.05
CA GLY A 131 0.79 -10.77 -13.12
C GLY A 131 1.32 -9.69 -14.07
N GLU A 132 1.63 -10.06 -15.31
CA GLU A 132 2.02 -9.11 -16.37
C GLU A 132 0.77 -8.40 -16.91
N ASN A 133 0.07 -7.68 -16.04
CA ASN A 133 -1.22 -7.06 -16.32
C ASN A 133 -1.44 -5.83 -15.41
N LYS A 134 -2.61 -5.21 -15.56
CA LYS A 134 -3.07 -4.05 -14.78
C LYS A 134 -4.03 -4.42 -13.64
N THR A 135 -4.13 -5.71 -13.31
CA THR A 135 -5.07 -6.21 -12.32
C THR A 135 -4.41 -6.18 -10.94
N LEU A 136 -5.05 -5.51 -9.98
CA LEU A 136 -4.61 -5.49 -8.58
C LEU A 136 -4.42 -6.91 -8.06
N LYS A 137 -3.28 -7.19 -7.44
CA LYS A 137 -3.04 -8.49 -6.78
C LYS A 137 -3.97 -8.69 -5.60
N VAL A 138 -4.20 -7.63 -4.83
CA VAL A 138 -5.11 -7.60 -3.69
C VAL A 138 -6.19 -6.59 -4.00
N VAL A 139 -7.44 -7.05 -4.09
CA VAL A 139 -8.60 -6.16 -4.25
C VAL A 139 -9.01 -5.65 -2.86
N PRO A 140 -8.89 -4.34 -2.58
CA PRO A 140 -9.18 -3.83 -1.26
C PRO A 140 -10.69 -3.76 -1.01
N CYS A 141 -11.09 -4.04 0.24
CA CYS A 141 -12.46 -3.95 0.72
C CYS A 141 -12.61 -3.07 1.98
N ALA A 142 -11.50 -2.61 2.57
CA ALA A 142 -11.47 -1.71 3.71
C ALA A 142 -10.16 -0.90 3.69
N ILE A 143 -10.04 0.07 4.61
CA ILE A 143 -8.79 0.79 4.89
C ILE A 143 -8.32 0.53 6.32
N ALA A 144 -7.00 0.56 6.54
CA ALA A 144 -6.40 0.50 7.87
C ALA A 144 -6.76 1.76 8.69
N GLY A 145 -7.18 1.57 9.94
CA GLY A 145 -7.74 2.60 10.81
C GLY A 145 -6.75 3.26 11.77
N SER A 146 -5.53 2.75 11.81
CA SER A 146 -4.42 3.20 12.66
C SER A 146 -3.10 2.96 11.93
N ASN A 147 -2.06 3.72 12.30
CA ASN A 147 -0.71 3.35 11.90
C ASN A 147 -0.20 2.23 12.82
N GLU A 148 0.44 1.23 12.25
CA GLU A 148 1.00 0.09 12.98
C GLU A 148 2.46 -0.12 12.59
N ASP A 149 3.29 -0.55 13.54
CA ASP A 149 4.67 -0.92 13.25
C ASP A 149 4.73 -2.35 12.72
N VAL A 150 5.41 -2.56 11.61
CA VAL A 150 5.55 -3.87 10.98
C VAL A 150 6.76 -4.57 11.59
N GLU A 151 6.50 -5.48 12.54
CA GLU A 151 7.50 -6.40 13.08
C GLU A 151 7.43 -7.72 12.28
N GLN A 152 8.49 -8.04 11.52
CA GLN A 152 8.51 -9.24 10.69
C GLN A 152 8.32 -10.49 11.57
N GLY A 153 7.46 -11.41 11.11
CA GLY A 153 7.11 -12.63 11.84
C GLY A 153 5.93 -12.48 12.81
N SER A 154 5.45 -11.27 13.08
CA SER A 154 4.24 -11.03 13.87
C SER A 154 3.16 -10.36 13.03
N ASN A 155 2.06 -11.05 12.78
CA ASN A 155 0.90 -10.45 12.10
C ASN A 155 0.33 -9.29 12.92
N LEU A 156 -0.28 -8.33 12.22
CA LEU A 156 -0.82 -7.12 12.83
C LEU A 156 -2.30 -7.30 13.15
N PHE A 157 -2.70 -6.82 14.30
CA PHE A 157 -4.10 -6.53 14.58
C PHE A 157 -4.37 -5.09 14.12
N VAL A 158 -5.32 -4.91 13.21
CA VAL A 158 -5.60 -3.61 12.60
C VAL A 158 -7.08 -3.31 12.68
N SER A 159 -7.45 -2.11 13.15
CA SER A 159 -8.82 -1.62 13.00
C SER A 159 -9.10 -1.38 11.52
N ALA A 160 -10.18 -1.93 10.96
CA ALA A 160 -10.47 -1.84 9.53
C ALA A 160 -11.77 -1.07 9.30
N TRP A 161 -11.74 -0.05 8.45
CA TRP A 161 -12.89 0.79 8.14
C TRP A 161 -13.40 0.50 6.74
N VAL A 162 -14.68 0.18 6.62
CA VAL A 162 -15.36 0.00 5.34
C VAL A 162 -15.99 1.29 4.86
N HIS A 163 -16.46 2.14 5.79
CA HIS A 163 -17.03 3.46 5.49
C HIS A 163 -16.27 4.54 6.27
N ALA A 164 -15.71 5.51 5.54
CA ALA A 164 -14.90 6.57 6.13
C ALA A 164 -14.80 7.80 5.21
N VAL A 165 -14.42 8.94 5.79
CA VAL A 165 -13.92 10.10 5.04
C VAL A 165 -12.43 10.24 5.32
N VAL A 166 -11.63 10.32 4.27
CA VAL A 166 -10.17 10.30 4.30
C VAL A 166 -9.63 11.55 3.63
N ARG A 167 -8.70 12.23 4.28
CA ARG A 167 -7.92 13.31 3.69
C ARG A 167 -6.88 12.72 2.72
N GLU A 168 -7.07 12.95 1.43
CA GLU A 168 -6.25 12.33 0.37
C GLU A 168 -4.77 12.76 0.45
N SER A 169 -4.51 14.02 0.83
CA SER A 169 -3.14 14.54 0.96
C SER A 169 -2.27 13.78 1.97
N ASN A 170 -2.91 13.20 3.00
CA ASN A 170 -2.25 12.53 4.11
C ASN A 170 -2.31 11.00 4.01
N ALA A 171 -3.13 10.47 3.10
CA ALA A 171 -3.31 9.04 2.93
C ALA A 171 -2.26 8.45 1.97
N PRO A 172 -2.00 7.13 2.05
CA PRO A 172 -1.38 6.40 0.96
C PRO A 172 -2.13 6.64 -0.35
N ILE A 173 -1.38 6.79 -1.44
CA ILE A 173 -1.95 7.07 -2.76
C ILE A 173 -2.87 5.91 -3.20
N VAL A 174 -3.99 6.24 -3.82
CA VAL A 174 -4.94 5.27 -4.39
C VAL A 174 -5.33 5.70 -5.81
N ASN A 175 -5.54 4.74 -6.70
CA ASN A 175 -6.02 5.00 -8.06
C ASN A 175 -7.55 4.84 -8.14
N ALA A 176 -8.13 5.14 -9.31
CA ALA A 176 -9.57 5.03 -9.53
C ALA A 176 -10.10 3.61 -9.30
N THR A 177 -9.35 2.58 -9.69
CA THR A 177 -9.72 1.17 -9.48
C THR A 177 -9.83 0.82 -8.00
N ILE A 178 -8.87 1.27 -7.19
CA ILE A 178 -8.91 1.10 -5.73
C ILE A 178 -10.08 1.89 -5.15
N LYS A 179 -10.25 3.17 -5.50
CA LYS A 179 -11.38 3.98 -5.02
C LYS A 179 -12.74 3.33 -5.34
N ALA A 180 -12.87 2.71 -6.52
CA ALA A 180 -14.08 2.00 -6.91
C ALA A 180 -14.34 0.73 -6.08
N SER A 181 -13.30 0.00 -5.65
CA SER A 181 -13.49 -1.21 -4.84
C SER A 181 -13.82 -0.92 -3.37
N ILE A 182 -13.43 0.25 -2.87
CA ILE A 182 -13.80 0.78 -1.55
C ILE A 182 -14.75 1.99 -1.69
N ALA A 183 -15.84 1.82 -2.43
CA ALA A 183 -16.76 2.90 -2.83
C ALA A 183 -17.35 3.73 -1.67
N CYS A 184 -17.43 3.17 -0.46
CA CYS A 184 -17.92 3.87 0.74
C CYS A 184 -16.83 4.66 1.49
N VAL A 185 -15.60 4.69 0.98
CA VAL A 185 -14.49 5.50 1.49
C VAL A 185 -14.35 6.74 0.61
N SER A 186 -14.74 7.89 1.14
CA SER A 186 -14.65 9.17 0.44
C SER A 186 -13.28 9.81 0.65
N TYR A 187 -12.55 10.06 -0.42
CA TYR A 187 -11.28 10.78 -0.40
C TYR A 187 -11.54 12.27 -0.70
N VAL A 188 -11.15 13.15 0.23
CA VAL A 188 -11.35 14.61 0.18
C VAL A 188 -10.04 15.38 0.34
#